data_AF-A0A938B830-F1
#
_entry.id   AF-A0A938B830-F1
#
_cell.length_a   1.000
_cell.length_b   1.000
_cell.length_c   1.000
_cell.angle_alpha   90.00
_cell.angle_beta   90.00
_cell.angle_gamma   90.00
#
_symmetry.space_group_name_H-M   'P 1'
#
loop_
_entity.id
_entity.type
_entity.pdbx_description
1 polymer ?
#
loop_
_entity_poly.entity_id
_entity_poly.type
_entity_poly.pdbx_seq_one_letter_code
_entity_poly.pdbx_strand_id
1 'polypeptide(L)' 'MVFDRITIDPKVCFGKPCIRGMRFTVAQIVDLVAAGKQTFL' A
#
# COMPACT_ATOMS: atom_id res chain seq x y z
N MET A 1 13.85 -10.42 -2.28
CA MET A 1 12.64 -10.47 -3.15
C MET A 1 12.21 -9.01 -3.35
N VAL A 2 11.81 -8.58 -4.55
CA VAL A 2 11.81 -7.15 -4.96
C VAL A 2 10.91 -6.22 -4.11
N PHE A 3 10.01 -6.75 -3.26
CA PHE A 3 9.12 -5.95 -2.42
C PHE A 3 9.02 -6.43 -0.96
N ASP A 4 10.05 -6.18 -0.15
CA ASP A 4 10.04 -6.55 1.28
C ASP A 4 8.99 -5.79 2.12
N ARG A 5 8.50 -4.64 1.64
CA ARG A 5 7.54 -3.79 2.38
C ARG A 5 6.08 -4.03 2.05
N ILE A 6 5.77 -4.89 1.08
CA ILE A 6 4.40 -5.16 0.64
C ILE A 6 3.97 -6.53 1.18
N THR A 7 2.81 -6.58 1.82
CA THR A 7 2.17 -7.79 2.33
C THR A 7 0.84 -8.01 1.62
N ILE A 8 0.52 -9.26 1.32
CA ILE A 8 -0.76 -9.67 0.76
C ILE A 8 -1.40 -10.61 1.78
N ASP A 9 -2.48 -10.15 2.43
CA ASP A 9 -3.26 -10.96 3.37
C ASP A 9 -4.72 -11.01 2.89
N PRO A 10 -5.27 -12.19 2.57
CA PRO A 10 -6.65 -12.33 2.11
C PRO A 10 -7.69 -11.82 3.12
N LYS A 11 -7.35 -11.71 4.41
CA LYS A 11 -8.20 -11.16 5.47
C LYS A 11 -8.13 -9.63 5.58
N VAL A 12 -7.16 -8.99 4.93
CA VAL A 12 -6.93 -7.54 5.00
C VAL A 12 -7.10 -6.93 3.62
N CYS A 13 -7.86 -5.84 3.52
CA CYS A 13 -8.11 -5.12 2.26
C CYS A 13 -8.54 -6.03 1.08
N PHE A 14 -9.31 -7.09 1.36
CA PHE A 14 -9.81 -8.05 0.37
C PHE A 14 -8.70 -8.78 -0.41
N GLY A 15 -7.54 -9.03 0.20
CA GLY A 15 -6.41 -9.66 -0.48
C GLY A 15 -5.66 -8.73 -1.43
N LYS A 16 -5.93 -7.42 -1.39
CA LYS A 16 -5.16 -6.44 -2.14
C LYS A 16 -3.77 -6.27 -1.51
N PRO A 17 -2.72 -5.98 -2.31
CA PRO A 17 -1.40 -5.68 -1.77
C PRO A 17 -1.46 -4.44 -0.86
N CYS A 18 -0.98 -4.59 0.36
CA CYS A 18 -0.93 -3.55 1.38
C CYS A 18 0.49 -3.31 1.84
N ILE A 19 0.79 -2.09 2.30
CA ILE A 19 2.08 -1.84 2.95
C ILE A 19 2.09 -2.52 4.32
N ARG A 20 3.15 -3.25 4.63
CA ARG A 20 3.33 -3.96 5.89
C ARG A 20 3.20 -2.99 7.07
N GLY A 21 2.35 -3.32 8.04
CA GLY A 21 2.10 -2.49 9.22
C GLY A 21 1.14 -1.32 8.99
N MET A 22 0.62 -1.16 7.76
CA MET A 22 -0.35 -0.14 7.40
C MET A 22 -1.59 -0.79 6.79
N ARG A 23 -2.77 -0.20 7.02
CA ARG A 23 -4.03 -0.61 6.39
C ARG A 23 -4.33 0.15 5.09
N PHE A 24 -3.27 0.60 4.41
CA PHE A 24 -3.34 1.25 3.12
C PHE A 24 -2.93 0.29 2.02
N THR A 25 -3.75 0.19 0.98
CA THR A 25 -3.41 -0.58 -0.21
C THR A 25 -2.36 0.17 -1.03
N VAL A 26 -1.55 -0.57 -1.78
CA VAL A 26 -0.56 0.01 -2.69
C VAL A 26 -1.25 0.91 -3.73
N ALA A 27 -2.43 0.52 -4.22
CA ALA A 27 -3.22 1.31 -5.16
C ALA A 27 -3.57 2.70 -4.61
N GLN A 28 -4.05 2.78 -3.36
CA GLN A 28 -4.36 4.07 -2.74
C GLN A 28 -3.15 4.99 -2.66
N ILE A 29 -1.95 4.45 -2.40
CA ILE A 29 -0.73 5.24 -2.33
C ILE A 29 -0.31 5.71 -3.73
N VAL A 30 -0.46 4.85 -4.74
CA VAL A 30 -0.21 5.25 -6.14
C VAL A 30 -1.17 6.36 -6.56
N ASP A 31 -2.45 6.27 -6.21
CA ASP A 31 -3.45 7.32 -6.50
C ASP A 31 -3.11 8.63 -5.77
N LEU A 32 -2.68 8.55 -4.51
CA LEU A 32 -2.26 9.72 -3.74
C LEU A 32 -1.02 10.39 -4.35
N VAL A 33 -0.02 9.60 -4.73
CA VAL A 33 1.20 10.11 -5.39
C VAL A 33 0.85 10.73 -6.75
N ALA A 34 -0.03 10.09 -7.53
CA ALA A 34 -0.54 10.62 -8.79
C ALA A 34 -1.30 11.94 -8.59
N ALA A 35 -2.01 12.09 -7.47
CA ALA A 35 -2.66 13.33 -7.06
C ALA A 35 -1.68 14.39 -6.50
N GLY A 36 -0.36 14.18 -6.60
CA GLY A 36 0.67 15.10 -6.14
C GLY A 36 0.89 15.10 -4.63
N LYS A 37 0.31 14.14 -3.89
CA LYS A 37 0.54 14.00 -2.45
C LYS A 37 1.85 13.25 -2.23
N GLN A 38 2.91 13.98 -1.91
CA GLN A 38 4.11 13.37 -1.35
C GLN A 38 3.78 12.91 0.07
N THR A 39 3.84 11.61 0.32
CA THR A 39 3.66 11.04 1.66
C THR A 39 4.84 11.43 2.54
N PHE A 40 4.87 12.66 3.01
CA PHE A 40 5.75 13.12 4.09
C PHE A 40 5.00 12.88 5.41
N LEU A 41 5.36 11.77 6.05
CA LEU A 41 5.59 11.78 7.49
C LEU A 41 6.96 12.44 7.74
#